data_AF-A0A949Z8M4-F1
#
_entry.id   AF-A0A949Z8M4-F1
#
_cell.length_a   1.000
_cell.length_b   1.000
_cell.length_c   1.000
_cell.angle_alpha   90.00
_cell.angle_beta   90.00
_cell.angle_gamma   90.00
#
_symmetry.space_group_name_H-M   'P 1'
#
loop_
_entity.id
_entity.type
_entity.pdbx_description
1 polymer ?
#
loop_
_entity_poly.entity_id
_entity_poly.type
_entity_poly.pdbx_seq_one_letter_code
_entity_poly.pdbx_strand_id
1 'polypeptide(L)'
;MSWKRAQIHAEAMLENLGIGERLKGKKDLRGKKVILVDDGSNTYRTMCFTIAAKLAKKRGAEIETVTPGPGEVPHAKVVEMVPPAKPKMQRPMHRR
;
A
#
# COMPACT_ATOMS: atom_id res chain seq x y z
N MET A 1 -9.09 23.66 -2.80
CA MET A 1 -7.92 22.74 -2.82
C MET A 1 -7.86 22.03 -4.17
N SER A 2 -6.69 21.94 -4.81
CA SER A 2 -6.56 21.30 -6.13
C SER A 2 -6.22 19.82 -6.00
N TRP A 3 -7.02 18.95 -6.62
CA TRP A 3 -6.79 17.50 -6.74
C TRP A 3 -5.37 17.16 -7.20
N LYS A 4 -4.80 17.98 -8.09
CA LYS A 4 -3.45 17.82 -8.62
C LYS A 4 -2.37 17.98 -7.54
N ARG A 5 -2.56 18.87 -6.56
CA ARG A 5 -1.63 19.00 -5.43
C ARG A 5 -1.70 17.81 -4.49
N ALA A 6 -2.90 17.29 -4.23
CA ALA A 6 -3.08 16.08 -3.42
C ALA A 6 -2.46 14.86 -4.09
N GLN A 7 -2.51 14.78 -5.43
CA GLN A 7 -1.84 13.74 -6.19
C GLN A 7 -0.31 13.80 -6.04
N ILE A 8 0.29 14.98 -6.22
CA ILE A 8 1.74 15.16 -6.05
C ILE A 8 2.18 14.77 -4.62
N HIS A 9 1.41 15.16 -3.61
CA HIS A 9 1.67 14.77 -2.22
C HIS A 9 1.55 13.25 -2.00
N ALA A 10 0.51 12.63 -2.56
CA ALA A 10 0.31 11.19 -2.47
C ALA A 10 1.45 10.41 -3.14
N GLU A 11 1.90 10.87 -4.32
CA GLU A 11 3.03 10.31 -5.04
C GLU A 11 4.32 10.43 -4.22
N ALA A 12 4.65 11.62 -3.72
CA ALA A 12 5.83 11.84 -2.87
C ALA A 12 5.81 10.97 -1.59
N MET A 13 4.63 10.83 -0.95
CA MET A 13 4.46 9.97 0.22
C MET A 13 4.71 8.50 -0.13
N LEU A 14 4.18 8.01 -1.26
CA LEU A 14 4.44 6.65 -1.72
C LEU A 14 5.91 6.45 -2.09
N GLU A 15 6.56 7.43 -2.70
CA GLU A 15 8.00 7.37 -3.01
C GLU A 15 8.85 7.21 -1.75
N ASN A 16 8.56 7.97 -0.69
CA ASN A 16 9.24 7.85 0.61
C ASN A 16 9.06 6.46 1.25
N LEU A 17 7.95 5.79 0.95
CA LEU A 17 7.66 4.43 1.39
C LEU A 17 8.27 3.34 0.49
N GLY A 18 9.10 3.73 -0.49
CA GLY A 18 9.67 2.80 -1.45
C GLY A 18 8.64 2.29 -2.46
N ILE A 19 7.63 3.11 -2.78
CA ILE A 19 6.61 2.89 -3.82
C ILE A 19 6.68 4.06 -4.82
N GLY A 20 7.74 4.15 -5.63
CA GLY A 20 7.97 5.23 -6.60
C GLY A 20 8.10 4.78 -8.05
N GLU A 21 7.96 5.70 -9.02
CA GLU A 21 8.23 5.42 -10.44
C GLU A 21 9.71 5.12 -10.71
N ARG A 22 10.61 5.71 -9.91
CA ARG A 22 12.06 5.50 -10.00
C ARG A 22 12.52 4.10 -9.62
N LEU A 23 11.65 3.27 -9.06
CA LEU A 23 11.98 1.87 -8.81
C LEU A 23 11.91 1.12 -10.14
N LYS A 24 13.08 0.98 -10.79
CA LYS A 24 13.23 0.21 -12.02
C LYS A 24 12.59 -1.19 -11.86
N GLY A 25 11.75 -1.53 -12.83
CA GLY A 25 10.89 -2.71 -12.84
C GLY A 25 9.51 -2.36 -12.31
N LYS A 26 8.44 -2.87 -12.93
CA LYS A 26 7.14 -2.96 -12.28
C LYS A 26 7.35 -3.74 -10.97
N LYS A 27 7.73 -3.07 -9.88
CA LYS A 27 7.86 -3.71 -8.58
C LYS A 27 6.45 -4.09 -8.19
N ASP A 28 6.16 -5.34 -8.47
CA ASP A 28 4.94 -6.02 -8.10
C ASP A 28 4.74 -5.76 -6.60
N LEU A 29 3.78 -4.91 -6.23
CA LEU A 29 3.43 -4.73 -4.83
C LEU A 29 2.55 -5.88 -4.33
N ARG A 30 2.36 -6.92 -5.17
CA ARG A 30 1.75 -8.18 -4.77
C ARG A 30 2.52 -8.76 -3.58
N GLY A 31 1.79 -9.06 -2.51
CA GLY A 31 2.39 -9.50 -1.25
C GLY A 31 2.88 -8.35 -0.36
N LYS A 32 2.46 -7.10 -0.62
CA LYS A 32 2.65 -5.98 0.30
C LYS A 32 1.31 -5.37 0.65
N LYS A 33 1.17 -4.99 1.92
CA LYS A 33 0.00 -4.32 2.47
C LYS A 33 0.38 -2.89 2.84
N VAL A 34 -0.32 -1.90 2.29
CA VAL A 34 -0.18 -0.50 2.66
C VAL A 34 -1.27 -0.17 3.67
N ILE A 35 -0.85 0.22 4.87
CA ILE A 35 -1.74 0.65 5.95
C ILE A 35 -1.73 2.17 5.96
N LEU A 36 -2.90 2.76 5.77
CA LEU A 36 -3.14 4.20 5.82
C LEU A 36 -3.85 4.51 7.13
N VAL A 37 -3.17 5.20 8.03
CA VAL A 37 -3.71 5.64 9.30
C VAL A 37 -4.25 7.06 9.12
N ASP A 38 -5.57 7.20 9.07
CA ASP A 38 -6.25 8.48 8.87
C ASP A 38 -7.31 8.74 9.94
N ASP A 39 -7.30 9.93 10.52
CA ASP A 39 -8.26 10.38 11.53
C ASP A 39 -9.47 11.11 10.90
N GLY A 40 -9.45 11.36 9.59
CA GLY A 40 -10.50 12.08 8.88
C GLY A 40 -10.63 13.56 9.25
N SER A 41 -9.77 14.09 10.13
CA SER A 41 -9.88 15.47 10.64
C SER A 41 -9.46 16.52 9.60
N ASN A 42 -8.66 16.10 8.62
CA ASN A 42 -8.16 16.96 7.55
C ASN A 42 -8.52 16.40 6.18
N THR A 43 -9.47 17.07 5.52
CA THR A 43 -9.98 16.70 4.20
C THR A 43 -8.89 16.61 3.12
N TYR A 44 -7.85 17.46 3.20
CA TYR A 44 -6.71 17.38 2.27
C TYR A 44 -5.90 16.11 2.47
N ARG A 45 -5.64 15.75 3.73
CA ARG A 45 -4.87 14.56 4.07
C ARG A 45 -5.64 13.30 3.69
N THR A 46 -6.93 13.25 4.00
CA THR A 46 -7.81 12.15 3.58
C THR A 46 -7.82 12.00 2.06
N MET A 47 -7.85 13.10 1.31
CA MET A 47 -7.70 13.06 -0.15
C MET A 47 -6.34 12.48 -0.58
N CYS A 48 -5.23 12.89 0.04
CA CYS A 48 -3.90 12.35 -0.26
C CYS A 48 -3.85 10.84 0.00
N PHE A 49 -4.37 10.37 1.12
CA PHE A 49 -4.46 8.94 1.43
C PHE A 49 -5.35 8.18 0.45
N THR A 50 -6.48 8.76 0.06
CA THR A 50 -7.38 8.16 -0.94
C THR A 50 -6.69 7.99 -2.31
N ILE A 51 -5.92 9.00 -2.74
CA ILE A 51 -5.16 8.92 -4.00
C ILE A 51 -4.03 7.88 -3.87
N ALA A 52 -3.32 7.88 -2.74
CA ALA A 52 -2.24 6.92 -2.48
C ALA A 52 -2.76 5.47 -2.48
N ALA A 53 -3.91 5.22 -1.83
CA ALA A 53 -4.60 3.93 -1.87
C ALA A 53 -4.88 3.47 -3.30
N LYS A 54 -5.42 4.36 -4.14
CA LYS A 54 -5.71 4.05 -5.56
C LYS A 54 -4.44 3.71 -6.34
N LEU A 55 -3.36 4.46 -6.14
CA LEU A 55 -2.09 4.22 -6.83
C LEU A 55 -1.42 2.91 -6.39
N ALA A 56 -1.40 2.64 -5.08
CA ALA A 56 -0.84 1.41 -4.53
C ALA A 56 -1.66 0.17 -4.93
N LYS A 57 -3.00 0.25 -4.92
CA LYS A 57 -3.88 -0.83 -5.37
C LYS A 57 -3.69 -1.15 -6.85
N LYS A 58 -3.54 -0.13 -7.71
CA LYS A 58 -3.22 -0.31 -9.15
C LYS A 58 -1.90 -1.06 -9.37
N ARG A 59 -0.97 -0.98 -8.42
CA ARG A 59 0.33 -1.67 -8.46
C ARG A 59 0.32 -3.05 -7.76
N GLY A 60 -0.84 -3.50 -7.28
CA GLY A 60 -1.03 -4.84 -6.70
C GLY A 60 -0.88 -4.93 -5.19
N ALA A 61 -0.77 -3.80 -4.48
CA ALA A 61 -0.75 -3.80 -3.02
C ALA A 61 -2.14 -4.05 -2.44
N GLU A 62 -2.21 -4.74 -1.30
CA GLU A 62 -3.38 -4.71 -0.43
C GLU A 62 -3.42 -3.38 0.32
N ILE A 63 -4.62 -2.81 0.49
CA ILE A 63 -4.81 -1.53 1.17
C ILE A 63 -5.67 -1.75 2.39
N GLU A 64 -5.25 -1.21 3.51
CA GLU A 64 -6.04 -1.13 4.73
C GLU A 64 -6.03 0.30 5.24
N THR A 65 -7.21 0.80 5.59
CA THR A 65 -7.35 2.12 6.20
C THR A 65 -7.81 1.91 7.63
N VAL A 66 -7.07 2.48 8.57
CA VAL A 66 -7.35 2.36 10.01
C VAL A 66 -7.44 3.75 10.63
N THR A 67 -8.23 3.85 11.69
CA THR A 67 -8.24 5.04 12.53
C THR A 67 -7.02 5.01 13.46
N PRO A 68 -6.31 6.14 13.65
CA PRO A 68 -5.19 6.20 14.59
C PRO A 68 -5.62 5.87 16.01
N GLY A 69 -4.74 5.19 16.74
CA GLY A 69 -4.88 5.00 18.18
C GLY A 69 -4.68 6.29 18.98
N PRO A 70 -4.95 6.26 20.30
CA PRO A 70 -4.76 7.42 21.17
C PRO A 70 -3.29 7.91 21.13
N GLY A 71 -3.07 9.14 20.66
CA GLY A 71 -1.74 9.74 20.53
C GLY A 71 -0.98 9.37 19.24
N GLU A 72 -1.56 8.54 18.37
CA GLU A 72 -0.96 8.20 17.08
C GLU A 72 -1.26 9.28 16.05
N VAL A 73 -0.22 9.75 15.36
CA VAL A 73 -0.37 10.73 14.28
C VAL A 73 -0.74 10.04 12.97
N PRO A 74 -1.59 10.65 12.13
CA PRO A 74 -1.92 10.12 10.81
C PRO A 74 -0.67 9.91 9.95
N HIS A 75 -0.49 8.69 9.43
CA HIS A 75 0.67 8.28 8.65
C HIS A 75 0.34 7.14 7.70
N ALA A 76 1.28 6.79 6.83
CA ALA A 76 1.19 5.64 5.95
C ALA A 76 2.38 4.72 6.19
N LYS A 77 2.15 3.40 6.20
CA LYS A 77 3.20 2.38 6.34
C LYS A 77 2.99 1.23 5.37
N VAL A 78 4.08 0.60 4.97
CA VAL A 78 4.07 -0.57 4.08
C VAL A 78 4.56 -1.77 4.89
N VAL A 79 3.77 -2.83 4.89
CA VAL A 79 4.08 -4.10 5.56
C VAL A 79 4.23 -5.16 4.49
N GLU A 80 5.27 -5.99 4.59
CA GLU A 80 5.38 -7.17 3.75
C GLU A 80 4.35 -8.20 4.21
N MET A 81 3.42 -8.58 3.33
CA MET A 81 2.62 -9.77 3.58
C MET A 81 3.55 -10.96 3.36
N VAL A 82 3.92 -11.62 4.44
CA VAL A 82 4.39 -12.99 4.35
C VAL A 82 3.23 -13.78 3.76
N PRO A 83 3.31 -14.28 2.51
CA PRO A 83 2.23 -15.10 1.99
C PRO A 83 2.12 -16.34 2.90
N PRO A 84 0.90 -16.78 3.29
CA PRO A 84 0.77 -18.04 4.01
C PRO A 84 1.47 -19.11 3.18
N ALA A 85 2.39 -19.85 3.81
CA ALA A 85 3.19 -20.85 3.14
C ALA A 85 2.26 -21.77 2.35
N LYS A 86 2.27 -21.66 1.02
CA LYS A 86 1.46 -22.53 0.17
C LYS A 86 1.85 -23.97 0.52
N PRO A 87 0.92 -24.83 0.98
CA PRO A 87 1.25 -26.23 1.22
C PRO A 87 1.77 -26.79 -0.10
N LYS A 88 3.01 -27.32 -0.08
CA LYS A 88 3.61 -27.97 -1.25
C LYS A 88 2.69 -29.12 -1.63
N MET A 89 1.89 -28.92 -2.66
CA MET A 89 1.06 -29.96 -3.25
C MET A 89 2.02 -31.01 -3.82
N GLN A 90 2.33 -32.04 -3.04
CA GLN A 90 3.07 -33.20 -3.49
C GLN A 90 2.27 -33.82 -4.63
N ARG A 91 2.73 -33.62 -5.86
CA ARG A 91 2.25 -34.41 -6.98
C ARG A 91 2.64 -35.86 -6.68
N PRO A 92 1.69 -36.81 -6.58
CA PRO A 92 2.07 -38.21 -6.52
C PRO A 92 2.75 -38.56 -7.84
N MET A 93 4.04 -38.89 -7.79
CA MET A 93 4.72 -39.56 -8.89
C MET A 93 4.11 -40.95 -9.00
N HIS A 94 3.13 -41.15 -9.88
CA HIS A 94 2.86 -42.48 -10.39
C HIS A 94 3.92 -42.81 -11.44
N ARG A 95 4.88 -43.63 -11.01
CA ARG A 95 5.80 -44.36 -11.89
C ARG A 95 4.99 -45.45 -12.60
N ARG A 96 5.10 -45.45 -13.94
CA ARG A 96 4.96 -46.55 -14.91
C ARG A 96 3.75 -47.46 -14.78
#